data_AF-A0A9W8XBU0-F1
#
_entry.id   AF-A0A9W8XBU0-F1
#
_cell.length_a   1.000
_cell.length_b   1.000
_cell.length_c   1.000
_cell.angle_alpha   90.00
_cell.angle_beta   90.00
_cell.angle_gamma   90.00
#
_symmetry.space_group_name_H-M   'P 1'
#
loop_
_entity.id
_entity.type
_entity.pdbx_description
1 polymer ?
#
loop_
_entity_poly.entity_id
_entity_poly.type
_entity_poly.pdbx_seq_one_letter_code
_entity_poly.pdbx_strand_id
1 'polypeptide(L)'
;MFSTLTIHQAAIVFGAVVSFTALVHGLPADASNGYISDRSAVVAESHSLNPRIDIPPALAGFPSGPLNEFLRLISTLPEGAAALDAVGLILTPLQQGLADAVGIDTTRDDLAQNAACADVTVVFARGTTEPGNVGLVTGPPFYDALKEQLGSKSLAFQGVEYPATFAGFNKNGTDGVPSMTGFINQALTDCPDTKLVMSGYSQGALVLRSTANSLPADTMAKVNSVVTFGDPGNPDAITGAEGKTLIICHENDAVCKGGFITVDHLTYADNATTAAQFVVQKAGA
;
A
#
# COMPACT_ATOMS: atom_id res chain seq x y z
N MET A 1 -23.99 -51.36 -11.26
CA MET A 1 -25.08 -50.65 -10.57
C MET A 1 -24.66 -49.19 -10.45
N PHE A 2 -25.33 -48.27 -11.14
CA PHE A 2 -25.80 -46.98 -10.64
C PHE A 2 -26.54 -46.28 -11.79
N SER A 3 -27.85 -46.14 -11.60
CA SER A 3 -28.79 -45.54 -12.54
C SER A 3 -28.67 -44.02 -12.60
N THR A 4 -28.92 -43.50 -13.79
CA THR A 4 -29.41 -42.15 -14.10
C THR A 4 -30.76 -41.87 -13.42
N LEU A 5 -31.01 -40.63 -12.94
CA LEU A 5 -32.17 -39.80 -13.32
C LEU A 5 -32.18 -38.38 -12.70
N THR A 6 -32.24 -37.38 -13.59
CA THR A 6 -33.07 -36.14 -13.62
C THR A 6 -33.23 -35.19 -12.42
N ILE A 7 -32.66 -34.00 -12.62
CA ILE A 7 -33.18 -32.61 -12.51
C ILE A 7 -34.63 -32.45 -12.01
N HIS A 8 -34.82 -31.61 -10.97
CA HIS A 8 -35.99 -30.74 -10.79
C HIS A 8 -35.54 -29.34 -10.38
N GLN A 9 -36.02 -28.33 -11.12
CA GLN A 9 -35.91 -26.91 -10.80
C GLN A 9 -36.81 -26.55 -9.61
N ALA A 10 -36.34 -25.67 -8.73
CA ALA A 10 -37.21 -24.82 -7.92
C ALA A 10 -36.52 -23.47 -7.70
N ALA A 11 -36.99 -22.46 -8.44
CA ALA A 11 -36.66 -21.06 -8.21
C ALA A 11 -37.43 -20.56 -6.98
N ILE A 12 -36.75 -19.93 -6.03
CA ILE A 12 -37.38 -19.14 -4.98
C ILE A 12 -36.72 -17.75 -4.98
N VAL A 13 -37.49 -16.79 -5.49
CA VAL A 13 -37.24 -15.36 -5.44
C VAL A 13 -37.77 -14.86 -4.08
N PHE A 14 -36.94 -14.23 -3.27
CA PHE A 14 -37.42 -13.40 -2.16
C PHE A 14 -36.94 -11.97 -2.40
N GLY A 15 -37.85 -11.12 -2.90
CA GLY A 15 -37.69 -9.68 -2.94
C GLY A 15 -38.11 -9.08 -1.60
N ALA A 16 -37.21 -8.34 -0.96
CA ALA A 16 -37.55 -7.46 0.15
C ALA A 16 -37.63 -6.03 -0.38
N VAL A 17 -38.86 -5.53 -0.56
CA VAL A 17 -39.15 -4.12 -0.84
C VAL A 17 -39.28 -3.42 0.52
N VAL A 18 -38.33 -2.54 0.84
CA VAL A 18 -38.43 -1.65 2.00
C VAL A 18 -39.12 -0.37 1.57
N SER A 19 -40.41 -0.24 1.90
CA SER A 19 -41.18 0.99 1.73
C SER A 19 -40.83 2.01 2.81
N PHE A 20 -40.31 3.17 2.42
CA PHE A 20 -40.23 4.36 3.27
C PHE A 20 -41.56 5.12 3.22
N THR A 21 -42.37 5.02 4.28
CA THR A 21 -43.51 5.91 4.50
C THR A 21 -43.05 7.17 5.23
N ALA A 22 -43.18 8.32 4.58
CA ALA A 22 -42.97 9.64 5.18
C ALA A 22 -44.06 9.92 6.22
N LEU A 23 -43.65 10.15 7.47
CA LEU A 23 -44.54 10.62 8.53
C LEU A 23 -44.33 12.13 8.71
N VAL A 24 -45.23 12.91 8.11
CA VAL A 24 -45.34 14.36 8.30
C VAL A 24 -46.31 14.59 9.46
N HIS A 25 -45.81 15.06 10.60
CA HIS A 25 -46.64 15.61 11.68
C HIS A 25 -45.99 16.90 12.19
N GLY A 26 -46.84 17.93 12.29
CA GLY A 26 -46.48 19.34 12.34
C GLY A 26 -45.78 19.82 13.61
N LEU A 27 -45.08 20.94 13.44
CA LEU A 27 -44.63 21.82 14.51
C LEU A 27 -45.35 23.18 14.36
N PRO A 28 -45.76 23.82 15.47
CA PRO A 28 -46.59 25.03 15.46
C PRO A 28 -45.78 26.30 15.14
N ALA A 29 -46.50 27.31 14.65
CA ALA A 29 -46.00 28.61 14.22
C ALA A 29 -45.81 29.62 15.38
N ASP A 30 -44.84 30.50 15.16
CA ASP A 30 -44.66 31.90 15.57
C ASP A 30 -44.59 32.32 17.05
N ALA A 31 -43.44 32.93 17.39
CA ALA A 31 -43.42 34.20 18.13
C ALA A 31 -42.21 35.05 17.71
N SER A 32 -42.50 36.30 17.38
CA SER A 32 -41.67 37.34 16.76
C SER A 32 -40.76 38.13 17.72
N ASN A 33 -39.78 38.82 17.10
CA ASN A 33 -39.10 40.08 17.46
C ASN A 33 -37.83 40.04 18.33
N GLY A 34 -36.73 40.47 17.69
CA GLY A 34 -35.48 40.89 18.33
C GLY A 34 -34.42 41.30 17.30
N TYR A 35 -34.66 42.39 16.56
CA TYR A 35 -33.69 42.99 15.64
C TYR A 35 -32.70 43.86 16.44
N ILE A 36 -31.45 43.43 16.59
CA ILE A 36 -30.31 44.34 16.79
C ILE A 36 -29.19 43.90 15.86
N SER A 37 -28.80 44.84 15.01
CA SER A 37 -27.76 44.78 13.99
C SER A 37 -26.38 44.67 14.64
N ASP A 38 -25.67 43.56 14.41
CA ASP A 38 -24.22 43.59 14.33
C ASP A 38 -23.77 42.81 13.08
N ARG A 39 -23.42 43.55 12.04
CA ARG A 39 -22.85 43.02 10.79
C ARG A 39 -21.35 42.86 11.00
N SER A 40 -20.96 41.67 11.43
CA SER A 40 -19.65 41.11 11.10
C SER A 40 -19.87 39.69 10.56
N ALA A 41 -20.39 39.63 9.34
CA ALA A 41 -20.33 38.41 8.55
C ALA A 41 -18.87 38.18 8.18
N VAL A 42 -18.19 37.35 8.97
CA VAL A 42 -17.01 36.63 8.50
C VAL A 42 -17.52 35.80 7.33
N VAL A 43 -17.23 36.26 6.12
CA VAL A 43 -17.44 35.50 4.90
C VAL A 43 -16.61 34.24 5.08
N ALA A 44 -17.26 33.12 5.35
CA ALA A 44 -16.65 31.82 5.18
C ALA A 44 -16.22 31.78 3.71
N GLU A 45 -14.91 31.87 3.47
CA GLU A 45 -14.36 31.57 2.17
C GLU A 45 -14.89 30.18 1.80
N SER A 46 -15.71 30.13 0.76
CA SER A 46 -15.93 28.88 0.05
C SER A 46 -14.55 28.42 -0.38
N HIS A 47 -14.00 27.42 0.31
CA HIS A 47 -12.88 26.63 -0.21
C HIS A 47 -13.36 26.02 -1.53
N SER A 48 -13.16 26.78 -2.60
CA SER A 48 -13.14 26.28 -3.96
C SER A 48 -12.06 25.21 -3.98
N LEU A 49 -12.45 23.95 -3.82
CA LEU A 49 -11.59 22.82 -4.10
C LEU A 49 -11.01 23.06 -5.51
N ASN A 50 -9.70 23.26 -5.57
CA ASN A 50 -9.00 23.48 -6.84
C ASN A 50 -9.33 22.29 -7.76
N PRO A 51 -9.99 22.48 -8.91
CA PRO A 51 -10.62 21.37 -9.64
C PRO A 51 -9.63 20.47 -10.38
N ARG A 52 -8.32 20.72 -10.31
CA ARG A 52 -7.28 19.84 -10.85
C ARG A 52 -6.07 19.82 -9.91
N ILE A 53 -5.90 18.71 -9.21
CA ILE A 53 -4.55 18.28 -8.81
C ILE A 53 -3.91 17.84 -10.13
N ASP A 54 -2.82 18.50 -10.55
CA ASP A 54 -2.06 18.02 -11.70
C ASP A 54 -1.59 16.60 -11.39
N ILE A 55 -2.04 15.64 -12.18
CA ILE A 55 -1.74 14.22 -11.96
C ILE A 55 -0.24 14.02 -12.23
N PRO A 56 0.56 13.60 -11.22
CA PRO A 56 1.97 13.33 -11.43
C PRO A 56 2.18 12.25 -12.50
N PRO A 57 3.29 12.29 -13.27
CA PRO A 57 3.60 11.28 -14.29
C PRO A 57 3.52 9.84 -13.77
N ALA A 58 4.01 9.57 -12.56
CA ALA A 58 3.90 8.27 -11.88
C ALA A 58 2.46 7.72 -11.80
N LEU A 59 1.46 8.61 -11.75
CA LEU A 59 0.04 8.26 -11.62
C LEU A 59 -0.73 8.41 -12.95
N ALA A 60 -0.09 8.93 -14.00
CA ALA A 60 -0.75 9.24 -15.27
C ALA A 60 -1.23 8.00 -16.03
N GLY A 61 -0.71 6.81 -15.69
CA GLY A 61 -1.17 5.53 -16.25
C GLY A 61 -2.54 5.09 -15.75
N PHE A 62 -3.05 5.65 -14.65
CA PHE A 62 -4.33 5.26 -14.06
C PHE A 62 -5.52 6.02 -14.65
N PRO A 63 -6.72 5.41 -14.72
CA PRO A 63 -7.93 6.09 -15.15
C PRO A 63 -8.24 7.30 -14.27
N SER A 64 -8.32 8.49 -14.88
CA SER A 64 -8.43 9.77 -14.16
C SER A 64 -9.64 9.86 -13.23
N GLY A 65 -10.77 9.24 -13.56
CA GLY A 65 -11.96 9.22 -12.71
C GLY A 65 -11.71 8.53 -11.35
N PRO A 66 -11.49 7.21 -11.32
CA PRO A 66 -11.14 6.48 -10.11
C PRO A 66 -9.90 7.02 -9.38
N LEU A 67 -8.88 7.48 -10.13
CA LEU A 67 -7.69 8.09 -9.53
C LEU A 67 -8.03 9.38 -8.76
N ASN A 68 -8.83 10.27 -9.36
CA ASN A 68 -9.24 11.50 -8.69
C ASN A 68 -10.06 11.21 -7.43
N GLU A 69 -10.91 10.17 -7.46
CA GLU A 69 -11.66 9.76 -6.26
C GLU A 69 -10.73 9.23 -5.16
N PHE A 70 -9.73 8.43 -5.53
CA PHE A 70 -8.71 7.95 -4.60
C PHE A 70 -7.92 9.10 -3.97
N LEU A 71 -7.43 10.04 -4.78
CA LEU A 71 -6.68 11.20 -4.31
C LEU A 71 -7.54 12.09 -3.40
N ARG A 72 -8.81 12.29 -3.75
CA ARG A 72 -9.77 13.04 -2.93
C ARG A 72 -9.97 12.36 -1.58
N LEU A 73 -10.22 11.05 -1.56
CA LEU A 73 -10.41 10.30 -0.31
C LEU A 73 -9.20 10.44 0.61
N ILE A 74 -7.98 10.25 0.08
CA ILE A 74 -6.73 10.41 0.85
C ILE A 74 -6.61 11.83 1.43
N SER A 75 -6.93 12.87 0.65
CA SER A 75 -6.86 14.26 1.12
C SER A 75 -7.88 14.63 2.20
N THR A 76 -8.95 13.84 2.32
CA THR A 76 -10.06 14.08 3.27
C THR A 76 -10.07 13.12 4.46
N LEU A 77 -9.01 12.31 4.60
CA LEU A 77 -8.92 11.34 5.67
C LEU A 77 -8.95 12.05 7.04
N PRO A 78 -9.82 11.61 7.96
CA PRO A 78 -9.90 12.21 9.30
C PRO A 78 -8.60 11.96 10.08
N GLU A 79 -8.14 12.96 10.82
CA GLU A 79 -7.01 12.78 11.74
C GLU A 79 -7.38 11.77 12.83
N GLY A 80 -6.60 10.68 12.97
CA GLY A 80 -6.72 9.71 14.05
C GLY A 80 -6.97 8.25 13.61
N ALA A 81 -6.18 7.34 14.18
CA ALA A 81 -6.06 5.92 13.77
C ALA A 81 -7.39 5.13 13.67
N ALA A 82 -8.33 5.34 14.61
CA ALA A 82 -9.56 4.56 14.67
C ALA A 82 -10.57 4.92 13.56
N ALA A 83 -10.56 6.18 13.10
CA ALA A 83 -11.37 6.59 11.96
C ALA A 83 -10.75 6.10 10.63
N LEU A 84 -9.43 5.89 10.59
CA LEU A 84 -8.69 5.55 9.38
C LEU A 84 -8.75 4.07 8.99
N ASP A 85 -8.81 3.13 9.95
CA ASP A 85 -8.96 1.71 9.62
C ASP A 85 -10.28 1.42 8.88
N ALA A 86 -11.37 2.10 9.25
CA ALA A 86 -12.63 2.01 8.52
C ALA A 86 -12.50 2.54 7.09
N VAL A 87 -11.63 3.53 6.86
CA VAL A 87 -11.36 4.04 5.51
C VAL A 87 -10.52 3.06 4.69
N GLY A 88 -9.69 2.21 5.32
CA GLY A 88 -9.03 1.11 4.63
C GLY A 88 -9.99 0.17 3.90
N LEU A 89 -11.20 -0.06 4.45
CA LEU A 89 -12.26 -0.85 3.79
C LEU A 89 -12.78 -0.23 2.49
N ILE A 90 -12.48 1.05 2.23
CA ILE A 90 -12.84 1.78 1.02
C ILE A 90 -11.62 1.97 0.12
N LEU A 91 -10.48 2.35 0.69
CA LEU A 91 -9.25 2.61 -0.06
C LEU A 91 -8.66 1.37 -0.68
N THR A 92 -8.66 0.23 0.01
CA THR A 92 -8.06 -1.00 -0.52
C THR A 92 -8.84 -1.51 -1.75
N PRO A 93 -10.18 -1.65 -1.72
CA PRO A 93 -10.94 -2.02 -2.92
C PRO A 93 -10.84 -1.00 -4.06
N LEU A 94 -10.75 0.30 -3.75
CA LEU A 94 -10.58 1.32 -4.78
C LEU A 94 -9.22 1.20 -5.48
N GLN A 95 -8.15 0.97 -4.73
CA GLN A 95 -6.82 0.69 -5.28
C GLN A 95 -6.81 -0.61 -6.09
N GLN A 96 -7.48 -1.67 -5.62
CA GLN A 96 -7.61 -2.89 -6.42
C GLN A 96 -8.33 -2.62 -7.74
N GLY A 97 -9.43 -1.85 -7.73
CA GLY A 97 -10.14 -1.48 -8.95
C GLY A 97 -9.28 -0.65 -9.91
N LEU A 98 -8.39 0.21 -9.38
CA LEU A 98 -7.38 0.91 -10.18
C LEU A 98 -6.38 -0.06 -10.81
N ALA A 99 -5.87 -1.02 -10.03
CA ALA A 99 -4.93 -2.04 -10.49
C ALA A 99 -5.54 -2.90 -11.61
N ASP A 100 -6.76 -3.40 -11.39
CA ASP A 100 -7.50 -4.23 -12.35
C ASP A 100 -7.75 -3.47 -13.66
N ALA A 101 -8.05 -2.17 -13.59
CA ALA A 101 -8.32 -1.34 -14.76
C ALA A 101 -7.10 -1.17 -15.68
N VAL A 102 -5.88 -1.35 -15.17
CA VAL A 102 -4.63 -1.24 -15.93
C VAL A 102 -3.86 -2.57 -16.01
N GLY A 103 -4.42 -3.67 -15.48
CA GLY A 103 -3.79 -4.99 -15.50
C GLY A 103 -2.55 -5.11 -14.61
N ILE A 104 -2.47 -4.35 -13.52
CA ILE A 104 -1.38 -4.48 -12.54
C ILE A 104 -1.70 -5.62 -11.58
N ASP A 105 -0.73 -6.52 -11.43
CA ASP A 105 -0.77 -7.59 -10.45
C ASP A 105 -0.29 -7.08 -9.09
N THR A 106 -1.20 -7.07 -8.11
CA THR A 106 -0.96 -6.59 -6.75
C THR A 106 -0.43 -7.69 -5.82
N THR A 107 -0.26 -8.90 -6.34
CA THR A 107 0.15 -10.07 -5.57
C THR A 107 1.36 -10.76 -6.20
N ARG A 108 2.37 -11.10 -5.39
CA ARG A 108 3.56 -11.84 -5.82
C ARG A 108 3.87 -12.92 -4.80
N ASP A 109 3.85 -14.17 -5.23
CA ASP A 109 3.84 -15.36 -4.36
C ASP A 109 4.93 -16.37 -4.73
N ASP A 110 6.03 -15.92 -5.32
CA ASP A 110 7.04 -16.81 -5.90
C ASP A 110 7.60 -17.80 -4.85
N LEU A 111 7.82 -17.35 -3.62
CA LEU A 111 8.32 -18.22 -2.54
C LEU A 111 7.20 -19.07 -1.95
N ALA A 112 6.02 -18.49 -1.74
CA ALA A 112 4.85 -19.22 -1.24
C ALA A 112 4.42 -20.36 -2.19
N GLN A 113 4.68 -20.21 -3.49
CA GLN A 113 4.42 -21.21 -4.52
C GLN A 113 5.61 -22.13 -4.81
N ASN A 114 6.71 -22.01 -4.04
CA ASN A 114 7.95 -22.79 -4.21
C ASN A 114 8.51 -22.69 -5.64
N ALA A 115 8.57 -21.47 -6.19
CA ALA A 115 9.23 -21.22 -7.47
C ALA A 115 10.69 -21.69 -7.44
N ALA A 116 11.25 -21.99 -8.61
CA ALA A 116 12.65 -22.34 -8.73
C ALA A 116 13.56 -21.20 -8.25
N CYS A 117 14.75 -21.54 -7.75
CA CYS A 117 15.69 -20.54 -7.26
C CYS A 117 16.03 -19.49 -8.32
N ALA A 118 15.97 -18.23 -7.89
CA ALA A 118 16.28 -17.08 -8.71
C ALA A 118 17.64 -16.47 -8.35
N ASP A 119 18.30 -15.85 -9.33
CA ASP A 119 19.54 -15.10 -9.11
C ASP A 119 19.33 -13.99 -8.08
N VAL A 120 18.17 -13.33 -8.13
CA VAL A 120 17.74 -12.30 -7.17
C VAL A 120 16.37 -12.67 -6.60
N THR A 121 16.24 -12.59 -5.28
CA THR A 121 14.97 -12.78 -4.57
C THR A 121 14.64 -11.52 -3.78
N VAL A 122 13.44 -10.96 -3.97
CA VAL A 122 12.96 -9.81 -3.20
C VAL A 122 11.85 -10.26 -2.27
N VAL A 123 11.96 -9.90 -0.99
CA VAL A 123 10.85 -9.95 -0.03
C VAL A 123 10.38 -8.52 0.22
N PHE A 124 9.17 -8.21 -0.22
CA PHE A 124 8.62 -6.85 -0.29
C PHE A 124 7.40 -6.68 0.63
N ALA A 125 7.40 -5.67 1.49
CA ALA A 125 6.24 -5.29 2.29
C ALA A 125 5.55 -4.03 1.71
N ARG A 126 4.27 -4.15 1.34
CA ARG A 126 3.45 -3.05 0.80
C ARG A 126 3.13 -1.97 1.83
N GLY A 127 2.56 -0.85 1.41
CA GLY A 127 2.13 0.26 2.27
C GLY A 127 0.75 0.08 2.92
N THR A 128 0.39 1.00 3.81
CA THR A 128 -0.91 0.99 4.51
C THR A 128 -2.07 1.05 3.53
N THR A 129 -3.08 0.20 3.71
CA THR A 129 -4.27 0.03 2.86
C THR A 129 -4.00 -0.42 1.43
N GLU A 130 -2.76 -0.73 1.06
CA GLU A 130 -2.50 -1.22 -0.29
C GLU A 130 -3.13 -2.61 -0.52
N PRO A 131 -3.59 -2.90 -1.75
CA PRO A 131 -4.18 -4.18 -2.12
C PRO A 131 -3.13 -5.30 -2.25
N GLY A 132 -3.59 -6.56 -2.31
CA GLY A 132 -2.74 -7.74 -2.46
C GLY A 132 -1.65 -7.83 -1.39
N ASN A 133 -0.46 -8.26 -1.78
CA ASN A 133 0.71 -8.37 -0.88
C ASN A 133 1.91 -7.49 -1.30
N VAL A 134 1.90 -6.94 -2.52
CA VAL A 134 2.92 -5.98 -3.00
C VAL A 134 2.35 -4.59 -3.32
N GLY A 135 1.03 -4.41 -3.22
CA GLY A 135 0.40 -3.12 -3.43
C GLY A 135 0.32 -2.70 -4.90
N LEU A 136 0.14 -1.41 -5.10
CA LEU A 136 -0.15 -0.82 -6.41
C LEU A 136 0.95 0.15 -6.86
N VAL A 137 1.36 1.08 -5.99
CA VAL A 137 2.09 2.29 -6.43
C VAL A 137 3.61 2.13 -6.42
N THR A 138 4.14 1.16 -5.68
CA THR A 138 5.60 1.01 -5.50
C THR A 138 6.09 -0.41 -5.82
N GLY A 139 5.43 -1.44 -5.30
CA GLY A 139 5.85 -2.84 -5.49
C GLY A 139 5.89 -3.27 -6.95
N PRO A 140 4.78 -3.15 -7.72
CA PRO A 140 4.77 -3.54 -9.12
C PRO A 140 5.75 -2.74 -10.01
N PRO A 141 5.84 -1.39 -9.93
CA PRO A 141 6.88 -0.65 -10.67
C PRO A 141 8.31 -1.09 -10.33
N PHE A 142 8.59 -1.37 -9.06
CA PHE A 142 9.91 -1.86 -8.64
C PHE A 142 10.21 -3.27 -9.18
N TYR A 143 9.22 -4.16 -9.19
CA TYR A 143 9.32 -5.48 -9.82
C TYR A 143 9.63 -5.38 -11.32
N ASP A 144 8.89 -4.53 -12.04
CA ASP A 144 9.08 -4.35 -13.49
C ASP A 144 10.46 -3.77 -13.80
N ALA A 145 10.89 -2.75 -13.03
CA ALA A 145 12.22 -2.18 -13.16
C ALA A 145 13.34 -3.19 -12.85
N LEU A 146 13.17 -4.06 -11.85
CA LEU A 146 14.12 -5.14 -11.58
C LEU A 146 14.21 -6.14 -12.73
N LYS A 147 13.07 -6.56 -13.29
CA LYS A 147 13.07 -7.46 -14.46
C LYS A 147 13.79 -6.87 -15.65
N GLU A 148 13.62 -5.58 -15.89
CA GLU A 148 14.32 -4.88 -16.96
C GLU A 148 15.84 -4.83 -16.68
N GLN A 149 16.24 -4.38 -15.48
CA GLN A 149 17.65 -4.19 -15.13
C GLN A 149 18.43 -5.51 -14.97
N LEU A 150 17.76 -6.61 -14.63
CA LEU A 150 18.39 -7.93 -14.47
C LEU A 150 18.68 -8.63 -15.80
N GLY A 151 18.06 -8.20 -16.90
CA GLY A 151 18.26 -8.78 -18.22
C GLY A 151 17.96 -10.28 -18.25
N SER A 152 19.00 -11.11 -18.42
CA SER A 152 18.86 -12.57 -18.46
C SER A 152 18.82 -13.26 -17.10
N LYS A 153 19.08 -12.53 -16.01
CA LYS A 153 19.08 -13.09 -14.65
C LYS A 153 17.64 -13.29 -14.16
N SER A 154 17.41 -14.37 -13.43
CA SER A 154 16.09 -14.68 -12.89
C SER A 154 15.76 -13.85 -11.65
N LEU A 155 14.49 -13.47 -11.52
CA LEU A 155 13.93 -12.74 -10.39
C LEU A 155 12.82 -13.56 -9.75
N ALA A 156 12.89 -13.73 -8.44
CA ALA A 156 11.77 -14.10 -7.58
C ALA A 156 11.34 -12.88 -6.76
N PHE A 157 10.03 -12.66 -6.66
CA PHE A 157 9.45 -11.56 -5.89
C PHE A 157 8.34 -12.11 -5.00
N GLN A 158 8.43 -11.84 -3.70
CA GLN A 158 7.48 -12.32 -2.71
C GLN A 158 6.96 -11.15 -1.89
N GLY A 159 5.64 -10.98 -1.88
CA GLY A 159 4.98 -10.06 -0.98
C GLY A 159 4.90 -10.60 0.45
N VAL A 160 4.99 -9.70 1.42
CA VAL A 160 4.77 -10.02 2.83
C VAL A 160 3.27 -10.07 3.11
N GLU A 161 2.83 -11.17 3.72
CA GLU A 161 1.44 -11.40 4.09
C GLU A 161 1.14 -10.76 5.43
N TYR A 162 0.45 -9.62 5.38
CA TYR A 162 0.02 -8.90 6.58
C TYR A 162 -1.15 -7.95 6.28
N PRO A 163 -1.92 -7.51 7.29
CA PRO A 163 -3.10 -6.67 7.09
C PRO A 163 -2.85 -5.29 6.47
N ALA A 164 -1.68 -4.69 6.68
CA ALA A 164 -1.34 -3.34 6.25
C ALA A 164 -2.34 -2.26 6.72
N THR A 165 -2.77 -2.28 7.98
CA THR A 165 -3.79 -1.35 8.53
C THR A 165 -3.17 -0.12 9.19
N PHE A 166 -3.93 0.96 9.42
CA PHE A 166 -3.40 2.11 10.17
C PHE A 166 -3.07 1.73 11.62
N ALA A 167 -3.83 0.81 12.24
CA ALA A 167 -3.45 0.23 13.53
C ALA A 167 -2.09 -0.50 13.47
N GLY A 168 -1.80 -1.22 12.37
CA GLY A 168 -0.49 -1.84 12.12
C GLY A 168 0.62 -0.80 11.97
N PHE A 169 0.36 0.31 11.27
CA PHE A 169 1.31 1.43 11.11
C PHE A 169 1.77 1.96 12.48
N ASN A 170 0.81 2.25 13.35
CA ASN A 170 1.07 2.78 14.70
C ASN A 170 1.76 1.76 15.63
N LYS A 171 1.87 0.50 15.20
CA LYS A 171 2.59 -0.57 15.89
C LYS A 171 3.87 -0.97 15.13
N ASN A 172 4.43 -0.06 14.33
CA ASN A 172 5.66 -0.26 13.56
C ASN A 172 5.62 -1.47 12.60
N GLY A 173 4.45 -1.81 12.07
CA GLY A 173 4.30 -2.94 11.13
C GLY A 173 4.69 -4.29 11.74
N THR A 174 4.62 -4.42 13.07
CA THR A 174 5.05 -5.65 13.77
C THR A 174 4.20 -6.87 13.41
N ASP A 175 3.01 -6.67 12.86
CA ASP A 175 2.13 -7.69 12.31
C ASP A 175 2.69 -8.36 11.05
N GLY A 176 3.52 -7.67 10.26
CA GLY A 176 4.18 -8.25 9.08
C GLY A 176 5.50 -8.97 9.36
N VAL A 177 6.09 -8.78 10.55
CA VAL A 177 7.40 -9.35 10.91
C VAL A 177 7.45 -10.88 10.80
N PRO A 178 6.45 -11.65 11.27
CA PRO A 178 6.48 -13.10 11.15
C PRO A 178 6.51 -13.58 9.69
N SER A 179 5.73 -12.95 8.81
CA SER A 179 5.70 -13.31 7.38
C SER A 179 7.02 -12.94 6.69
N MET A 180 7.52 -11.73 6.89
CA MET A 180 8.79 -11.31 6.29
C MET A 180 9.97 -12.17 6.77
N THR A 181 10.03 -12.48 8.07
CA THR A 181 11.03 -13.38 8.66
C THR A 181 10.93 -14.78 8.07
N GLY A 182 9.71 -15.30 7.90
CA GLY A 182 9.46 -16.61 7.28
C GLY A 182 10.03 -16.69 5.88
N PHE A 183 9.70 -15.73 5.01
CA PHE A 183 10.18 -15.70 3.63
C PHE A 183 11.67 -15.44 3.50
N ILE A 184 12.27 -14.62 4.38
CA ILE A 184 13.73 -14.43 4.45
C ILE A 184 14.42 -15.76 4.76
N ASN A 185 13.95 -16.48 5.79
CA ASN A 185 14.53 -17.76 6.16
C ASN A 185 14.32 -18.82 5.08
N GLN A 186 13.15 -18.83 4.43
CA GLN A 186 12.86 -19.72 3.32
C GLN A 186 13.82 -19.46 2.15
N ALA A 187 13.96 -18.21 1.70
CA ALA A 187 14.87 -17.83 0.62
C ALA A 187 16.32 -18.27 0.89
N LEU A 188 16.81 -18.03 2.11
CA LEU A 188 18.19 -18.38 2.50
C LEU A 188 18.42 -19.88 2.69
N THR A 189 17.36 -20.65 2.94
CA THR A 189 17.42 -22.11 3.12
C THR A 189 17.31 -22.82 1.80
N ASP A 190 16.30 -22.47 1.00
CA ASP A 190 15.99 -23.16 -0.24
C ASP A 190 16.91 -22.72 -1.38
N CYS A 191 17.34 -21.44 -1.36
CA CYS A 191 18.13 -20.81 -2.41
C CYS A 191 19.33 -20.03 -1.84
N PRO A 192 20.32 -20.73 -1.22
CA PRO A 192 21.42 -20.07 -0.50
C PRO A 192 22.30 -19.17 -1.38
N ASP A 193 22.28 -19.35 -2.70
CA ASP A 193 23.05 -18.54 -3.66
C ASP A 193 22.31 -17.28 -4.14
N THR A 194 21.02 -17.13 -3.82
CA THR A 194 20.21 -15.98 -4.26
C THR A 194 20.71 -14.69 -3.62
N LYS A 195 20.69 -13.59 -4.37
CA LYS A 195 20.90 -12.25 -3.82
C LYS A 195 19.61 -11.79 -3.18
N LEU A 196 19.44 -12.08 -1.89
CA LEU A 196 18.25 -11.73 -1.12
C LEU A 196 18.17 -10.21 -0.88
N VAL A 197 17.05 -9.62 -1.28
CA VAL A 197 16.73 -8.21 -1.07
C VAL A 197 15.57 -8.10 -0.10
N MET A 198 15.73 -7.26 0.92
CA MET A 198 14.59 -6.82 1.76
C MET A 198 14.11 -5.47 1.23
N SER A 199 12.81 -5.33 1.00
CA SER A 199 12.25 -4.05 0.60
C SER A 199 10.89 -3.75 1.24
N GLY A 200 10.57 -2.47 1.39
CA GLY A 200 9.31 -2.06 1.97
C GLY A 200 8.94 -0.62 1.64
N TYR A 201 7.66 -0.36 1.47
CA TYR A 201 7.09 0.96 1.21
C TYR A 201 6.21 1.42 2.37
N SER A 202 6.37 2.66 2.85
CA SER A 202 5.53 3.25 3.90
C SER A 202 5.52 2.39 5.18
N GLN A 203 4.37 1.87 5.61
CA GLN A 203 4.29 0.86 6.67
C GLN A 203 5.20 -0.35 6.45
N GLY A 204 5.35 -0.80 5.21
CA GLY A 204 6.23 -1.90 4.87
C GLY A 204 7.70 -1.61 5.16
N ALA A 205 8.13 -0.35 5.12
CA ALA A 205 9.45 0.03 5.60
C ALA A 205 9.57 -0.15 7.13
N LEU A 206 8.50 0.08 7.88
CA LEU A 206 8.44 -0.22 9.32
C LEU A 206 8.44 -1.74 9.58
N VAL A 207 7.68 -2.53 8.79
CA VAL A 207 7.74 -4.01 8.83
C VAL A 207 9.18 -4.49 8.62
N LEU A 208 9.86 -3.93 7.62
CA LEU A 208 11.24 -4.24 7.29
C LEU A 208 12.20 -3.90 8.43
N ARG A 209 12.11 -2.68 8.99
CA ARG A 209 12.94 -2.24 10.12
C ARG A 209 12.72 -3.12 11.35
N SER A 210 11.46 -3.39 11.69
CA SER A 210 11.10 -4.28 12.78
C SER A 210 11.61 -5.70 12.56
N THR A 211 11.58 -6.20 11.32
CA THR A 211 12.14 -7.50 10.96
C THR A 211 13.66 -7.51 11.12
N ALA A 212 14.38 -6.51 10.58
CA ALA A 212 15.82 -6.39 10.73
C ALA A 212 16.28 -6.34 12.20
N ASN A 213 15.53 -5.64 13.06
CA ASN A 213 15.78 -5.59 14.50
C ASN A 213 15.57 -6.94 15.22
N SER A 214 14.73 -7.82 14.65
CA SER A 214 14.41 -9.13 15.24
C SER A 214 15.28 -10.28 14.73
N LEU A 215 15.89 -10.11 13.56
CA LEU A 215 16.70 -11.14 12.92
C LEU A 215 18.06 -11.31 13.63
N PRO A 216 18.61 -12.54 13.70
CA PRO A 216 20.00 -12.74 14.09
C PRO A 216 20.95 -11.97 13.16
N ALA A 217 22.05 -11.44 13.71
CA ALA A 217 23.05 -10.71 12.94
C ALA A 217 23.60 -11.53 11.76
N ASP A 218 23.81 -12.84 11.95
CA ASP A 218 24.26 -13.76 10.90
C ASP A 218 23.24 -13.92 9.77
N THR A 219 21.93 -13.81 10.07
CA THR A 219 20.88 -13.82 9.05
C THR A 219 20.89 -12.50 8.27
N MET A 220 20.93 -11.37 8.98
CA MET A 220 21.04 -10.05 8.33
C MET A 220 22.31 -9.93 7.48
N ALA A 221 23.43 -10.54 7.89
CA ALA A 221 24.67 -10.54 7.12
C ALA A 221 24.51 -11.20 5.73
N LYS A 222 23.59 -12.17 5.58
CA LYS A 222 23.29 -12.85 4.30
C LYS A 222 22.38 -12.05 3.37
N VAL A 223 21.70 -11.02 3.87
CA VAL A 223 20.89 -10.11 3.03
C VAL A 223 21.82 -9.30 2.13
N ASN A 224 21.60 -9.32 0.82
CA ASN A 224 22.43 -8.64 -0.17
C ASN A 224 22.23 -7.12 -0.13
N SER A 225 20.98 -6.67 -0.10
CA SER A 225 20.63 -5.25 -0.12
C SER A 225 19.29 -4.97 0.53
N VAL A 226 19.13 -3.74 1.00
CA VAL A 226 17.92 -3.25 1.66
C VAL A 226 17.45 -1.98 0.96
N VAL A 227 16.19 -1.92 0.55
CA VAL A 227 15.61 -0.76 -0.15
C VAL A 227 14.28 -0.34 0.47
N THR A 228 14.19 0.88 0.98
CA THR A 228 12.91 1.42 1.49
C THR A 228 12.43 2.61 0.67
N PHE A 229 11.11 2.72 0.53
CA PHE A 229 10.43 3.83 -0.13
C PHE A 229 9.48 4.49 0.88
N GLY A 230 9.49 5.80 1.01
CA GLY A 230 8.57 6.50 1.93
C GLY A 230 8.75 6.07 3.38
N ASP A 231 10.00 5.90 3.82
CA ASP A 231 10.35 5.27 5.09
C ASP A 231 10.10 6.21 6.30
N PRO A 232 9.13 5.89 7.20
CA PRO A 232 8.86 6.72 8.38
C PRO A 232 10.01 6.74 9.39
N GLY A 233 10.94 5.77 9.32
CA GLY A 233 12.13 5.72 10.16
C GLY A 233 13.33 6.50 9.59
N ASN A 234 13.18 7.21 8.47
CA ASN A 234 14.22 8.08 7.94
C ASN A 234 14.49 9.27 8.89
N PRO A 235 15.76 9.68 9.13
CA PRO A 235 17.00 9.23 8.50
C PRO A 235 17.77 8.15 9.26
N ASP A 236 17.13 7.46 10.22
CA ASP A 236 17.82 6.45 11.03
C ASP A 236 18.30 5.28 10.17
N ALA A 237 19.48 4.76 10.47
CA ALA A 237 20.04 3.59 9.80
C ALA A 237 19.16 2.35 10.04
N ILE A 238 19.17 1.42 9.08
CA ILE A 238 18.51 0.11 9.22
C ILE A 238 19.54 -0.86 9.82
N THR A 239 19.20 -1.42 10.99
CA THR A 239 20.07 -2.32 11.77
C THR A 239 20.61 -3.47 10.92
N GLY A 240 21.94 -3.65 10.90
CA GLY A 240 22.60 -4.76 10.20
C GLY A 240 22.63 -4.62 8.68
N ALA A 241 22.30 -3.45 8.15
CA ALA A 241 22.27 -3.14 6.72
C ALA A 241 23.28 -2.05 6.32
N GLU A 242 24.31 -1.85 7.14
CA GLU A 242 25.38 -0.87 6.90
C GLU A 242 26.06 -1.13 5.56
N GLY A 243 26.20 -0.08 4.73
CA GLY A 243 26.84 -0.18 3.41
C GLY A 243 26.02 -0.91 2.34
N LYS A 244 24.80 -1.40 2.64
CA LYS A 244 23.93 -2.12 1.68
C LYS A 244 22.48 -1.61 1.67
N THR A 245 22.26 -0.40 2.17
CA THR A 245 20.93 0.23 2.26
C THR A 245 20.77 1.37 1.27
N LEU A 246 19.58 1.47 0.66
CA LEU A 246 19.06 2.65 -0.04
C LEU A 246 17.71 3.05 0.57
N ILE A 247 17.64 4.23 1.18
CA ILE A 247 16.38 4.82 1.69
C ILE A 247 15.96 5.91 0.73
N ILE A 248 14.76 5.79 0.16
CA ILE A 248 14.20 6.75 -0.80
C ILE A 248 13.04 7.50 -0.14
N CYS A 249 13.24 8.79 0.11
CA CYS A 249 12.24 9.70 0.64
C CYS A 249 12.15 10.94 -0.25
N HIS A 250 10.97 11.22 -0.80
CA HIS A 250 10.74 12.44 -1.57
C HIS A 250 10.74 13.67 -0.67
N GLU A 251 11.14 14.82 -1.22
CA GLU A 251 11.37 16.04 -0.44
C GLU A 251 10.12 16.49 0.34
N ASN A 252 8.93 16.42 -0.29
CA ASN A 252 7.66 16.82 0.34
C ASN A 252 6.84 15.63 0.86
N ASP A 253 7.43 14.43 0.93
CA ASP A 253 6.78 13.34 1.61
C ASP A 253 6.80 13.57 3.13
N ALA A 254 5.64 13.91 3.68
CA ALA A 254 5.48 14.12 5.11
C ALA A 254 5.59 12.81 5.90
N VAL A 255 5.31 11.63 5.32
CA VAL A 255 5.41 10.33 6.02
C VAL A 255 6.86 10.05 6.45
N CYS A 256 7.83 10.38 5.60
CA CYS A 256 9.26 10.32 5.92
C CYS A 256 9.69 11.26 7.07
N LYS A 257 8.79 12.12 7.55
CA LYS A 257 9.00 13.08 8.65
C LYS A 257 8.00 12.85 9.79
N GLY A 258 7.32 11.69 9.82
CA GLY A 258 6.32 11.34 10.82
C GLY A 258 4.94 12.00 10.63
N GLY A 259 4.70 12.59 9.46
CA GLY A 259 3.44 13.22 9.07
C GLY A 259 2.51 12.29 8.30
N PHE A 260 1.45 12.87 7.71
CA PHE A 260 0.41 12.15 7.01
C PHE A 260 0.69 11.97 5.50
N ILE A 261 -0.05 11.10 4.83
CA ILE A 261 0.13 10.80 3.40
C ILE A 261 -0.05 12.06 2.56
N THR A 262 0.90 12.30 1.66
CA THR A 262 0.88 13.37 0.64
C THR A 262 0.86 12.74 -0.76
N VAL A 263 0.65 13.56 -1.80
CA VAL A 263 0.77 13.07 -3.19
C VAL A 263 2.18 12.57 -3.48
N ASP A 264 3.23 13.24 -2.98
CA ASP A 264 4.62 12.80 -3.15
C ASP A 264 4.86 11.38 -2.59
N HIS A 265 4.14 11.00 -1.53
CA HIS A 265 4.20 9.64 -0.98
C HIS A 265 3.68 8.57 -1.96
N LEU A 266 2.89 8.94 -2.97
CA LEU A 266 2.28 8.03 -3.94
C LEU A 266 3.08 7.91 -5.25
N THR A 267 4.25 8.54 -5.35
CA THR A 267 4.98 8.72 -6.62
C THR A 267 6.30 7.95 -6.70
N TYR A 268 6.54 6.99 -5.80
CA TYR A 268 7.79 6.22 -5.75
C TYR A 268 8.05 5.32 -6.97
N ALA A 269 7.05 5.14 -7.85
CA ALA A 269 7.27 4.56 -9.18
C ALA A 269 8.36 5.31 -9.96
N ASP A 270 8.51 6.63 -9.76
CA ASP A 270 9.54 7.45 -10.41
C ASP A 270 10.97 7.04 -9.98
N ASN A 271 11.14 6.35 -8.84
CA ASN A 271 12.44 5.87 -8.38
C ASN A 271 12.66 4.38 -8.59
N ALA A 272 11.70 3.66 -9.19
CA ALA A 272 11.78 2.21 -9.37
C ALA A 272 13.06 1.79 -10.13
N THR A 273 13.42 2.55 -11.17
CA THR A 273 14.66 2.31 -11.94
C THR A 273 15.91 2.50 -11.07
N THR A 274 15.99 3.60 -10.31
CA THR A 274 17.11 3.87 -9.40
C THR A 274 17.26 2.79 -8.33
N ALA A 275 16.13 2.35 -7.75
CA ALA A 275 16.10 1.26 -6.79
C ALA A 275 16.58 -0.07 -7.39
N ALA A 276 16.11 -0.40 -8.59
CA ALA A 276 16.52 -1.61 -9.31
C ALA A 276 18.02 -1.59 -9.63
N GLN A 277 18.54 -0.46 -10.12
CA GLN A 277 19.97 -0.28 -10.38
C GLN A 277 20.83 -0.47 -9.12
N PHE A 278 20.38 0.06 -7.98
CA PHE A 278 21.07 -0.17 -6.71
C PHE A 278 21.12 -1.65 -6.33
N VAL A 279 20.01 -2.38 -6.48
CA VAL A 279 19.96 -3.82 -6.21
C VAL A 279 20.91 -4.59 -7.11
N VAL A 280 20.87 -4.34 -8.42
CA VAL A 280 21.74 -4.98 -9.41
C VAL A 280 23.21 -4.70 -9.11
N GLN A 281 23.55 -3.44 -8.80
CA GLN A 281 24.90 -3.06 -8.40
C GLN A 281 25.37 -3.81 -7.15
N LYS A 282 24.52 -3.95 -6.13
CA LYS A 282 24.85 -4.67 -4.89
C LYS A 282 24.97 -6.18 -5.10
N ALA A 283 24.15 -6.74 -5.99
CA ALA A 283 24.22 -8.14 -6.39
C ALA A 283 25.51 -8.51 -7.13
N GLY A 284 26.33 -7.52 -7.53
CA GLY A 284 27.48 -7.73 -8.41
C GLY A 284 27.05 -8.17 -9.81
N ALA A 285 25.89 -7.69 -10.25
CA ALA A 285 25.22 -8.05 -11.49
C ALA A 285 25.45 -7.01 -12.58
#